data_AF-A0A355DHI3-F1
#
_entry.id   AF-A0A355DHI3-F1
#
_cell.length_a   1.000
_cell.length_b   1.000
_cell.length_c   1.000
_cell.angle_alpha   90.00
_cell.angle_beta   90.00
_cell.angle_gamma   90.00
#
_symmetry.space_group_name_H-M   'P 1'
#
loop_
_entity.id
_entity.type
_entity.pdbx_description
1 polymer ?
#
loop_
_entity_poly.entity_id
_entity_poly.type
_entity_poly.pdbx_seq_one_letter_code
_entity_poly.pdbx_strand_id
1 'polypeptide(L)'
;MKRLINWISILVLIAVFLELRAGYRPTGWNFDFPIGGNGTQPLVMKGGDPYIRALMRTISASEANVSRPYSVIYGGDHVWDLSRHPDRCVPIVTGPNMGNCTTAAGRYQFINTTWYDKAERYHPQPWGFWVLRSYSFEPQYQDAVVYAWLSDKQAWGMDISQQLRQGKVHRVLQRLSGTWTSLGYGIETNSMSGALPGIYQRMLQEELQQVGQVSLQNSTFNIQN
;
A
#
# COMPACT_ATOMS: atom_id res chain seq x y z
N MET A 1 -25.85 41.51 -23.96
CA MET A 1 -25.36 41.37 -22.56
C MET A 1 -25.33 39.93 -22.03
N LYS A 2 -26.23 39.01 -22.43
CA LYS A 2 -26.19 37.61 -21.93
C LYS A 2 -25.04 36.73 -22.49
N ARG A 3 -24.46 37.08 -23.65
CA ARG A 3 -23.36 36.31 -24.26
C ARG A 3 -21.98 36.61 -23.65
N LEU A 4 -21.72 37.83 -23.17
CA LEU A 4 -20.44 38.19 -22.53
C LEU A 4 -20.28 37.59 -21.13
N ILE A 5 -21.39 37.44 -20.39
CA ILE A 5 -21.39 36.86 -19.04
C ILE A 5 -20.99 35.38 -19.06
N ASN A 6 -21.33 34.63 -20.12
CA ASN A 6 -20.98 33.22 -20.26
C ASN A 6 -19.47 32.98 -20.42
N TRP A 7 -18.76 33.85 -21.13
CA TRP A 7 -17.31 33.68 -21.32
C TRP A 7 -16.51 34.00 -20.06
N ILE A 8 -16.97 34.98 -19.26
CA ILE A 8 -16.34 35.33 -17.99
C ILE A 8 -16.50 34.18 -16.99
N SER A 9 -17.68 33.56 -16.90
CA SER A 9 -17.89 32.38 -16.06
C SER A 9 -17.04 31.17 -16.47
N ILE A 10 -16.85 30.95 -17.78
CA ILE A 10 -15.97 29.89 -18.30
C ILE A 10 -14.50 30.20 -18.00
N LEU A 11 -14.06 31.45 -18.16
CA LEU A 11 -12.68 31.85 -17.85
C LEU A 11 -12.37 31.79 -16.35
N VAL A 12 -13.34 32.12 -15.48
CA VAL A 12 -13.21 31.96 -14.03
C VAL A 12 -13.16 30.48 -13.64
N LEU A 13 -13.99 29.63 -14.25
CA LEU A 13 -13.93 28.18 -14.02
C LEU A 13 -12.61 27.56 -14.52
N ILE A 14 -12.07 28.02 -15.66
CA ILE A 14 -10.76 27.60 -16.16
C ILE A 14 -9.63 28.11 -15.27
N ALA A 15 -9.69 29.34 -14.78
CA ALA A 15 -8.69 29.90 -13.85
C ALA A 15 -8.69 29.16 -12.51
N VAL A 16 -9.87 28.90 -11.92
CA VAL A 16 -10.02 28.08 -10.71
C VAL A 16 -9.55 26.63 -10.96
N PHE A 17 -9.81 26.07 -12.14
CA PHE A 17 -9.32 24.73 -12.51
C PHE A 17 -7.80 24.70 -12.73
N LEU A 18 -7.20 25.79 -13.22
CA LEU A 18 -5.74 25.95 -13.37
C LEU A 18 -5.06 26.20 -12.01
N GLU A 19 -5.69 26.92 -11.08
CA GLU A 19 -5.21 27.12 -9.71
C GLU A 19 -5.32 25.84 -8.88
N LEU A 20 -6.38 25.03 -9.08
CA LEU A 20 -6.48 23.68 -8.52
C LEU A 20 -5.42 22.72 -9.11
N ARG A 21 -4.96 22.95 -10.35
CA ARG A 21 -3.81 22.22 -10.93
C ARG A 21 -2.47 22.72 -10.42
N ALA A 22 -2.32 24.02 -10.14
CA ALA A 22 -1.07 24.62 -9.66
C ALA A 22 -0.64 24.15 -8.27
N GLY A 23 -1.58 23.59 -7.48
CA GLY A 23 -1.30 22.93 -6.20
C GLY A 23 -0.66 21.55 -6.31
N TYR A 24 -0.71 20.89 -7.48
CA TYR A 24 -0.03 19.60 -7.69
C TYR A 24 1.33 19.82 -8.34
N ARG A 25 2.30 20.23 -7.53
CA ARG A 25 3.71 20.03 -7.87
C ARG A 25 4.03 18.59 -7.50
N PRO A 26 4.38 17.69 -8.45
CA PRO A 26 4.99 16.43 -8.10
C PRO A 26 6.35 16.80 -7.50
N THR A 27 6.41 16.90 -6.17
CA THR A 27 7.67 16.99 -5.46
C THR A 27 8.45 15.76 -5.89
N GLY A 28 9.59 15.97 -6.56
CA GLY A 28 10.47 14.88 -6.97
C GLY A 28 10.66 13.94 -5.80
N TRP A 29 10.09 12.74 -5.92
CA TRP A 29 10.01 11.81 -4.81
C TRP A 29 11.41 11.22 -4.56
N ASN A 30 12.15 11.82 -3.63
CA ASN A 30 13.35 11.23 -3.07
C ASN A 30 12.94 10.10 -2.12
N PHE A 31 12.74 8.89 -2.67
CA PHE A 31 12.43 7.67 -1.93
C PHE A 31 13.68 6.99 -1.35
N ASP A 32 14.59 7.77 -0.78
CA ASP A 32 15.67 7.20 0.03
C ASP A 32 15.18 7.10 1.47
N PHE A 33 14.18 6.23 1.70
CA PHE A 33 13.80 5.90 3.07
C PHE A 33 14.86 4.95 3.65
N PRO A 34 15.35 5.21 4.86
CA PRO A 34 16.29 4.32 5.52
C PRO A 34 15.69 2.91 5.55
N ILE A 35 16.49 1.93 5.14
CA ILE A 35 16.17 0.53 5.35
C ILE A 35 16.03 0.37 6.86
N GLY A 36 14.83 0.08 7.37
CA GLY A 36 14.65 -0.22 8.79
C GLY A 36 15.59 -1.35 9.18
N GLY A 37 16.11 -1.34 10.41
CA GLY A 37 17.18 -2.26 10.87
C GLY A 37 16.91 -3.76 10.70
N ASN A 38 15.70 -4.13 10.24
CA ASN A 38 15.22 -5.48 10.00
C ASN A 38 14.74 -5.74 8.55
N GLY A 39 15.06 -4.87 7.58
CA GLY A 39 15.00 -5.16 6.15
C GLY A 39 13.86 -4.52 5.34
N THR A 40 12.77 -4.01 5.95
CA THR A 40 11.68 -3.34 5.20
C THR A 40 11.56 -1.86 5.51
N GLN A 41 11.28 -1.06 4.48
CA GLN A 41 11.06 0.39 4.62
C GLN A 41 9.81 0.68 5.48
N PRO A 42 9.73 1.85 6.15
CA PRO A 42 8.50 2.28 6.82
C PRO A 42 7.31 2.41 5.86
N LEU A 43 6.09 2.38 6.38
CA LEU A 43 4.87 2.69 5.61
C LEU A 43 4.79 4.21 5.37
N VAL A 44 4.29 4.60 4.20
CA VAL A 44 3.99 6.01 3.89
C VAL A 44 2.75 6.47 4.67
N MET A 45 1.73 5.61 4.78
CA MET A 45 0.56 5.92 5.59
C MET A 45 0.92 6.17 7.06
N LYS A 46 0.23 7.13 7.68
CA LYS A 46 0.37 7.47 9.11
C LYS A 46 -0.85 7.01 9.90
N GLY A 47 -0.66 6.77 11.20
CA GLY A 47 -1.70 6.24 12.08
C GLY A 47 -2.15 4.83 11.67
N GLY A 48 -3.29 4.39 12.20
CA GLY A 48 -3.84 3.05 12.01
C GLY A 48 -3.38 2.04 13.07
N ASP A 49 -3.95 0.85 13.03
CA ASP A 49 -3.67 -0.21 13.98
C ASP A 49 -2.22 -0.73 13.81
N PRO A 50 -1.34 -0.63 14.84
CA PRO A 50 0.04 -1.09 14.74
C PRO A 50 0.15 -2.59 14.40
N TYR A 51 -0.82 -3.42 14.77
CA TYR A 51 -0.82 -4.84 14.44
C TYR A 51 -1.03 -5.07 12.94
N ILE A 52 -1.94 -4.33 12.31
CA ILE A 52 -2.17 -4.39 10.86
C ILE A 52 -0.97 -3.80 10.10
N ARG A 53 -0.44 -2.68 10.58
CA ARG A 53 0.75 -2.04 9.97
C ARG A 53 1.97 -2.95 9.98
N ALA A 54 2.22 -3.64 11.09
CA ALA A 54 3.28 -4.64 11.19
C ALA A 54 3.06 -5.80 10.20
N LEU A 55 1.82 -6.24 10.01
CA LEU A 55 1.45 -7.26 9.03
C LEU A 55 1.71 -6.77 7.60
N MET A 56 1.35 -5.53 7.26
CA MET A 56 1.63 -4.94 5.95
C MET A 56 3.14 -4.92 5.64
N ARG A 57 3.97 -4.54 6.63
CA ARG A 57 5.43 -4.59 6.50
C ARG A 57 5.95 -6.02 6.35
N THR A 58 5.30 -7.00 6.99
CA THR A 58 5.63 -8.43 6.84
C THR A 58 5.30 -8.95 5.43
N ILE A 59 4.15 -8.58 4.87
CA ILE A 59 3.79 -8.90 3.47
C ILE A 59 4.80 -8.28 2.51
N SER A 60 5.17 -7.02 2.74
CA SER A 60 6.21 -6.36 1.94
C SER A 60 7.58 -7.06 2.03
N ALA A 61 7.91 -7.66 3.18
CA ALA A 61 9.16 -8.41 3.35
C ALA A 61 9.21 -9.70 2.51
N SER A 62 8.05 -10.29 2.18
CA SER A 62 7.96 -11.48 1.34
C SER A 62 7.78 -11.14 -0.14
N GLU A 63 7.03 -10.08 -0.44
CA GLU A 63 6.65 -9.70 -1.82
C GLU A 63 7.65 -8.75 -2.48
N ALA A 64 8.22 -7.80 -1.73
CA ALA A 64 9.04 -6.71 -2.29
C ALA A 64 10.12 -6.25 -1.29
N ASN A 65 11.03 -7.14 -0.92
CA ASN A 65 12.15 -6.84 -0.02
C ASN A 65 13.29 -6.10 -0.74
N VAL A 66 13.00 -4.90 -1.25
CA VAL A 66 13.91 -4.05 -2.03
C VAL A 66 13.90 -2.61 -1.50
N SER A 67 14.88 -1.81 -1.93
CA SER A 67 15.03 -0.41 -1.50
C SER A 67 13.94 0.54 -2.00
N ARG A 68 13.18 0.17 -3.04
CA ARG A 68 12.08 1.00 -3.57
C ARG A 68 10.84 0.14 -3.82
N PRO A 69 10.21 -0.37 -2.75
CA PRO A 69 9.19 -1.40 -2.87
C PRO A 69 7.92 -0.88 -3.56
N TYR A 70 7.58 0.40 -3.43
CA TYR A 70 6.36 0.95 -4.03
C TYR A 70 6.38 1.07 -5.56
N SER A 71 7.57 1.11 -6.18
CA SER A 71 7.71 1.25 -7.63
C SER A 71 8.19 -0.01 -8.33
N VAL A 72 8.51 -1.07 -7.59
CA VAL A 72 9.10 -2.29 -8.15
C VAL A 72 8.04 -3.10 -8.90
N ILE A 73 8.40 -3.64 -10.04
CA ILE A 73 7.62 -4.62 -10.82
C ILE A 73 8.26 -5.98 -10.61
N TYR A 74 7.48 -7.05 -10.77
CA TYR A 74 8.00 -8.41 -10.86
C TYR A 74 9.26 -8.48 -11.74
N GLY A 75 10.30 -9.15 -11.23
CA GLY A 75 11.62 -9.20 -11.86
C GLY A 75 12.61 -8.12 -11.41
N GLY A 76 12.16 -7.10 -10.66
CA GLY A 76 13.04 -6.10 -10.03
C GLY A 76 13.16 -4.76 -10.76
N ASP A 77 12.52 -4.61 -11.92
CA ASP A 77 12.43 -3.32 -12.63
C ASP A 77 11.61 -2.30 -11.84
N HIS A 78 11.76 -1.01 -12.14
CA HIS A 78 11.02 0.06 -11.47
C HIS A 78 10.23 0.94 -12.44
N VAL A 79 9.08 1.45 -11.98
CA VAL A 79 8.27 2.48 -12.66
C VAL A 79 8.15 3.76 -11.86
N TRP A 80 8.11 4.89 -12.58
CA TRP A 80 8.09 6.22 -11.95
C TRP A 80 6.73 6.90 -12.03
N ASP A 81 5.94 6.58 -13.05
CA ASP A 81 4.53 7.00 -13.10
C ASP A 81 3.69 6.02 -12.28
N LEU A 82 3.27 6.47 -11.10
CA LEU A 82 2.37 5.75 -10.20
C LEU A 82 0.97 6.37 -10.17
N SER A 83 0.61 7.22 -11.15
CA SER A 83 -0.74 7.78 -11.27
C SER A 83 -1.82 6.71 -11.50
N ARG A 84 -1.41 5.50 -11.88
CA ARG A 84 -2.21 4.28 -12.04
C ARG A 84 -1.32 3.05 -11.86
N HIS A 85 -1.93 1.88 -11.74
CA HIS A 85 -1.19 0.62 -11.77
C HIS A 85 -0.49 0.44 -13.13
N PRO A 86 0.79 0.04 -13.18
CA PRO A 86 1.58 0.06 -14.42
C PRO A 86 1.10 -0.94 -15.48
N ASP A 87 0.40 -2.00 -15.07
CA ASP A 87 -0.17 -3.03 -15.95
C ASP A 87 0.84 -3.60 -16.97
N ARG A 88 2.12 -3.65 -16.58
CA ARG A 88 3.18 -4.12 -17.44
C ARG A 88 3.25 -5.63 -17.38
N CYS A 89 2.97 -6.26 -18.52
CA CYS A 89 3.09 -7.70 -18.67
C CYS A 89 4.56 -8.14 -18.66
N VAL A 90 4.98 -8.83 -17.60
CA VAL A 90 6.35 -9.37 -17.44
C VAL A 90 6.30 -10.90 -17.44
N PRO A 91 7.13 -11.59 -18.24
CA PRO A 91 7.21 -13.05 -18.23
C PRO A 91 7.66 -13.60 -16.87
N ILE A 92 6.98 -14.63 -16.41
CA ILE A 92 7.34 -15.40 -15.22
C ILE A 92 8.49 -16.35 -15.62
N VAL A 93 9.63 -16.20 -14.95
CA VAL A 93 10.86 -16.93 -15.28
C VAL A 93 11.13 -18.13 -14.37
N THR A 94 10.36 -18.27 -13.28
CA THR A 94 10.50 -19.35 -12.30
C THR A 94 9.14 -19.80 -11.77
N GLY A 95 9.06 -21.05 -11.30
CA GLY A 95 7.85 -21.61 -10.69
C GLY A 95 6.88 -22.30 -11.69
N PRO A 96 5.73 -22.77 -11.22
CA PRO A 96 4.76 -23.57 -11.98
C PRO A 96 4.09 -22.78 -13.11
N ASN A 97 4.15 -21.44 -13.06
CA ASN A 97 3.60 -20.54 -14.06
C ASN A 97 4.67 -20.01 -15.03
N MET A 98 5.86 -20.60 -15.08
CA MET A 98 6.93 -20.19 -15.98
C MET A 98 6.43 -20.12 -17.44
N GLY A 99 6.73 -19.01 -18.12
CA GLY A 99 6.26 -18.74 -19.48
C GLY A 99 4.93 -17.98 -19.55
N ASN A 100 4.14 -17.95 -18.48
CA ASN A 100 2.99 -17.04 -18.37
C ASN A 100 3.46 -15.62 -18.07
N CYS A 101 2.55 -14.67 -18.17
CA CYS A 101 2.79 -13.27 -17.84
C CYS A 101 2.13 -12.89 -16.50
N THR A 102 2.81 -12.04 -15.73
CA THR A 102 2.27 -11.36 -14.55
C THR A 102 2.37 -9.85 -14.70
N THR A 103 1.44 -9.13 -14.07
CA THR A 103 1.47 -7.66 -13.96
C THR A 103 1.78 -7.20 -12.54
N ALA A 104 2.31 -8.09 -11.70
CA ALA A 104 2.62 -7.84 -10.30
C ALA A 104 3.54 -6.62 -10.12
N ALA A 105 3.09 -5.65 -9.33
CA ALA A 105 3.81 -4.41 -9.08
C ALA A 105 3.55 -3.84 -7.68
N GLY A 106 4.43 -2.92 -7.29
CA GLY A 106 4.36 -2.20 -6.04
C GLY A 106 4.73 -3.04 -4.82
N ARG A 107 4.53 -2.43 -3.66
CA ARG A 107 5.03 -2.92 -2.36
C ARG A 107 4.44 -4.28 -1.97
N TYR A 108 3.25 -4.55 -2.48
CA TYR A 108 2.44 -5.73 -2.17
C TYR A 108 2.23 -6.61 -3.39
N GLN A 109 2.98 -6.37 -4.48
CA GLN A 109 2.93 -7.12 -5.74
C GLN A 109 1.51 -7.35 -6.27
N PHE A 110 0.69 -6.29 -6.26
CA PHE A 110 -0.65 -6.34 -6.84
C PHE A 110 -0.55 -6.66 -8.33
N ILE A 111 -1.37 -7.60 -8.82
CA ILE A 111 -1.69 -7.68 -10.23
C ILE A 111 -2.78 -6.67 -10.58
N ASN A 112 -2.83 -6.26 -11.84
CA ASN A 112 -3.69 -5.19 -12.31
C ASN A 112 -5.17 -5.37 -11.95
N THR A 113 -5.71 -6.57 -12.18
CA THR A 113 -7.10 -6.90 -11.89
C THR A 113 -7.42 -6.82 -10.40
N THR A 114 -6.54 -7.34 -9.55
CA THR A 114 -6.68 -7.26 -8.09
C THR A 114 -6.59 -5.81 -7.62
N TRP A 115 -5.65 -5.02 -8.14
CA TRP A 115 -5.55 -3.61 -7.80
C TRP A 115 -6.88 -2.89 -8.05
N TYR A 116 -7.45 -3.03 -9.25
CA TYR A 116 -8.69 -2.33 -9.59
C TYR A 116 -9.90 -2.81 -8.78
N ASP A 117 -10.06 -4.12 -8.53
CA ASP A 117 -11.14 -4.65 -7.67
C ASP A 117 -11.03 -4.14 -6.22
N LYS A 118 -9.81 -4.05 -5.67
CA LYS A 118 -9.62 -3.58 -4.29
C LYS A 118 -9.66 -2.06 -4.19
N ALA A 119 -9.09 -1.35 -5.15
CA ALA A 119 -9.11 0.11 -5.17
C ALA A 119 -10.54 0.64 -5.34
N GLU A 120 -11.40 -0.04 -6.11
CA GLU A 120 -12.82 0.32 -6.20
C GLU A 120 -13.51 0.37 -4.83
N ARG A 121 -13.16 -0.54 -3.93
CA ARG A 121 -13.77 -0.67 -2.61
C ARG A 121 -13.09 0.18 -1.55
N TYR A 122 -11.76 0.30 -1.61
CA TYR A 122 -10.95 0.78 -0.48
C TYR A 122 -10.11 2.03 -0.77
N HIS A 123 -10.05 2.51 -2.01
CA HIS A 123 -9.24 3.68 -2.32
C HIS A 123 -9.89 4.95 -1.72
N PRO A 124 -9.16 5.73 -0.88
CA PRO A 124 -9.77 6.84 -0.13
C PRO A 124 -10.09 8.05 -1.00
N GLN A 125 -9.38 8.24 -2.12
CA GLN A 125 -9.51 9.41 -2.98
C GLN A 125 -9.51 9.02 -4.46
N PRO A 126 -10.54 8.31 -4.96
CA PRO A 126 -10.65 8.03 -6.39
C PRO A 126 -10.83 9.35 -7.16
N TRP A 127 -10.25 9.45 -8.35
CA TRP A 127 -10.43 10.62 -9.22
C TRP A 127 -11.21 10.24 -10.48
N GLY A 128 -11.99 11.18 -11.01
CA GLY A 128 -12.85 10.97 -12.19
C GLY A 128 -14.35 10.92 -11.87
N PHE A 129 -15.17 11.14 -12.90
CA PHE A 129 -16.63 11.01 -12.82
C PHE A 129 -17.04 9.52 -12.82
N TRP A 130 -18.25 9.22 -12.33
CA TRP A 130 -18.82 7.90 -12.05
C TRP A 130 -18.48 6.71 -12.97
N VAL A 131 -18.09 6.93 -14.24
CA VAL A 131 -17.77 5.89 -15.24
C VAL A 131 -16.27 5.85 -15.63
N LEU A 132 -15.47 6.84 -15.21
CA LEU A 132 -14.04 7.00 -15.51
C LEU A 132 -13.23 7.10 -14.21
N ARG A 133 -13.58 6.31 -13.19
CA ARG A 133 -12.80 6.28 -11.94
C ARG A 133 -11.42 5.73 -12.23
N SER A 134 -10.41 6.53 -11.92
CA SER A 134 -9.03 6.10 -11.91
C SER A 134 -8.53 6.10 -10.46
N TYR A 135 -7.68 5.13 -10.17
CA TYR A 135 -7.16 4.87 -8.83
C TYR A 135 -5.65 5.02 -8.86
N SER A 136 -5.14 6.00 -8.12
CA SER A 136 -3.72 6.28 -8.07
C SER A 136 -2.99 5.14 -7.37
N PHE A 137 -1.89 4.69 -7.96
CA PHE A 137 -1.05 3.63 -7.42
C PHE A 137 0.14 4.19 -6.63
N GLU A 138 0.09 5.48 -6.24
CA GLU A 138 1.12 6.10 -5.43
C GLU A 138 1.25 5.43 -4.04
N PRO A 139 2.40 5.56 -3.38
CA PRO A 139 2.70 4.83 -2.14
C PRO A 139 1.63 4.94 -1.05
N GLN A 140 1.09 6.14 -0.82
CA GLN A 140 0.06 6.38 0.18
C GLN A 140 -1.23 5.62 -0.10
N TYR A 141 -1.57 5.40 -1.38
CA TYR A 141 -2.79 4.71 -1.77
C TYR A 141 -2.61 3.20 -1.82
N GLN A 142 -1.41 2.71 -2.19
CA GLN A 142 -1.08 1.29 -2.00
C GLN A 142 -1.25 0.89 -0.52
N ASP A 143 -0.69 1.68 0.39
CA ASP A 143 -0.83 1.47 1.82
C ASP A 143 -2.30 1.55 2.27
N ALA A 144 -3.00 2.63 1.91
CA ALA A 144 -4.38 2.85 2.35
C ALA A 144 -5.32 1.73 1.89
N VAL A 145 -5.21 1.29 0.64
CA VAL A 145 -6.02 0.20 0.08
C VAL A 145 -5.74 -1.10 0.82
N VAL A 146 -4.47 -1.47 1.03
CA VAL A 146 -4.12 -2.70 1.75
C VAL A 146 -4.55 -2.63 3.20
N TYR A 147 -4.33 -1.50 3.88
CA TYR A 147 -4.72 -1.32 5.28
C TYR A 147 -6.24 -1.49 5.46
N ALA A 148 -7.03 -0.81 4.63
CA ALA A 148 -8.48 -0.90 4.68
C ALA A 148 -8.97 -2.31 4.32
N TRP A 149 -8.37 -2.95 3.31
CA TRP A 149 -8.71 -4.32 2.95
C TRP A 149 -8.38 -5.32 4.06
N LEU A 150 -7.19 -5.25 4.68
CA LEU A 150 -6.83 -6.10 5.83
C LEU A 150 -7.69 -5.83 7.07
N SER A 151 -8.26 -4.64 7.19
CA SER A 151 -9.16 -4.27 8.27
C SER A 151 -10.61 -4.71 8.04
N ASP A 152 -10.97 -5.13 6.83
CA ASP A 152 -12.33 -5.59 6.49
C ASP A 152 -12.55 -7.04 6.95
N LYS A 153 -13.33 -7.20 8.02
CA LYS A 153 -13.66 -8.50 8.60
C LYS A 153 -14.48 -9.38 7.66
N GLN A 154 -15.33 -8.80 6.82
CA GLN A 154 -16.16 -9.55 5.88
C GLN A 154 -15.30 -10.09 4.74
N ALA A 155 -14.38 -9.28 4.22
CA ALA A 155 -13.45 -9.71 3.17
C ALA A 155 -12.61 -10.92 3.59
N TRP A 156 -12.20 -10.97 4.86
CA TRP A 156 -11.35 -12.06 5.36
C TRP A 156 -12.11 -13.17 6.10
N GLY A 157 -13.38 -12.97 6.42
CA GLY A 157 -14.14 -13.86 7.31
C GLY A 157 -13.56 -13.95 8.72
N MET A 158 -12.73 -12.98 9.12
CA MET A 158 -12.10 -12.90 10.43
C MET A 158 -11.65 -11.47 10.74
N ASP A 159 -11.61 -11.13 12.02
CA ASP A 159 -10.97 -9.90 12.50
C ASP A 159 -9.45 -10.11 12.58
N ILE A 160 -8.73 -9.67 11.55
CA ILE A 160 -7.27 -9.85 11.49
C ILE A 160 -6.58 -9.17 12.67
N SER A 161 -6.96 -7.94 13.01
CA SER A 161 -6.35 -7.20 14.14
C SER A 161 -6.51 -7.97 15.44
N GLN A 162 -7.72 -8.43 15.74
CA GLN A 162 -7.98 -9.20 16.96
C GLN A 162 -7.15 -10.49 17.00
N GLN A 163 -7.00 -11.17 15.88
CA GLN A 163 -6.27 -12.44 15.80
C GLN A 163 -4.76 -12.22 16.00
N LEU A 164 -4.22 -11.14 15.44
CA LEU A 164 -2.84 -10.72 15.66
C LEU A 164 -2.57 -10.34 17.12
N ARG A 165 -3.50 -9.61 17.77
CA ARG A 165 -3.42 -9.29 19.21
C ARG A 165 -3.42 -10.53 20.10
N GLN A 166 -4.12 -11.58 19.67
CA GLN A 166 -4.13 -12.89 20.34
C GLN A 166 -2.89 -13.75 20.00
N GLY A 167 -1.90 -13.22 19.28
CA GLY A 167 -0.70 -13.95 18.89
C GLY A 167 -0.91 -15.00 17.79
N LYS A 168 -2.08 -15.02 17.13
CA LYS A 168 -2.44 -16.02 16.11
C LYS A 168 -1.85 -15.69 14.74
N VAL A 169 -0.57 -15.34 14.70
CA VAL A 169 0.14 -14.86 13.50
C VAL A 169 0.14 -15.91 12.40
N HIS A 170 0.46 -17.17 12.72
CA HIS A 170 0.44 -18.26 11.73
C HIS A 170 -0.92 -18.42 11.05
N ARG A 171 -2.01 -18.36 11.83
CA ARG A 171 -3.37 -18.47 11.30
C ARG A 171 -3.69 -17.32 10.33
N VAL A 172 -3.25 -16.10 10.67
CA VAL A 172 -3.41 -14.94 9.79
C VAL A 172 -2.61 -15.14 8.51
N LEU A 173 -1.31 -15.47 8.59
CA LEU A 173 -0.46 -15.68 7.41
C LEU A 173 -1.01 -16.79 6.50
N GLN A 174 -1.47 -17.90 7.09
CA GLN A 174 -2.13 -18.97 6.34
C GLN A 174 -3.43 -18.52 5.66
N ARG A 175 -4.21 -17.64 6.28
CA ARG A 175 -5.42 -17.09 5.65
C ARG A 175 -5.09 -16.21 4.44
N LEU A 176 -3.98 -15.48 4.53
CA LEU A 176 -3.55 -14.54 3.50
C LEU A 176 -2.82 -15.19 2.32
N SER A 177 -2.34 -16.43 2.46
CA SER A 177 -1.50 -17.11 1.45
C SER A 177 -2.16 -17.30 0.09
N GLY A 178 -3.50 -17.39 0.04
CA GLY A 178 -4.24 -17.46 -1.22
C GLY A 178 -4.24 -16.14 -2.00
N THR A 179 -3.91 -15.02 -1.35
CA THR A 179 -3.76 -13.70 -1.98
C THR A 179 -2.29 -13.38 -2.23
N TRP A 180 -1.44 -13.64 -1.23
CA TRP A 180 0.00 -13.42 -1.30
C TRP A 180 0.71 -14.77 -1.20
N THR A 181 0.96 -15.39 -2.35
CA THR A 181 1.53 -16.74 -2.43
C THR A 181 2.94 -16.79 -1.81
N SER A 182 3.65 -15.66 -1.78
CA SER A 182 4.97 -15.54 -1.14
C SER A 182 4.94 -15.76 0.37
N LEU A 183 3.77 -15.66 1.03
CA LEU A 183 3.65 -15.93 2.47
C LEU A 183 3.82 -17.40 2.83
N GLY A 184 3.89 -18.28 1.83
CA GLY A 184 3.88 -19.73 2.02
C GLY A 184 2.50 -20.24 2.40
N TYR A 185 2.39 -21.51 2.79
CA TYR A 185 1.13 -22.19 3.13
C TYR A 185 0.23 -22.58 1.93
N GLY A 186 0.71 -22.41 0.69
CA GLY A 186 0.11 -22.94 -0.56
C GLY A 186 0.95 -24.07 -1.19
N ILE A 187 0.77 -24.33 -2.49
CA ILE A 187 1.48 -25.40 -3.25
C ILE A 187 2.99 -25.16 -3.37
N GLU A 188 3.45 -23.94 -3.09
CA GLU A 188 4.86 -23.56 -3.12
C GLU A 188 5.42 -23.47 -1.71
N THR A 189 6.46 -24.27 -1.45
CA THR A 189 7.31 -24.15 -0.26
C THR A 189 8.13 -22.87 -0.39
N ASN A 190 7.62 -21.74 0.11
CA ASN A 190 8.45 -20.54 0.23
C ASN A 190 9.43 -20.71 1.40
N SER A 191 10.73 -20.60 1.14
CA SER A 191 11.80 -20.73 2.14
C SER A 191 11.70 -19.70 3.28
N MET A 192 11.00 -18.58 3.06
CA MET A 192 10.79 -17.52 4.06
C MET A 192 9.62 -17.78 5.00
N SER A 193 8.70 -18.71 4.69
CA SER A 193 7.45 -18.92 5.45
C SER A 193 7.67 -19.15 6.95
N GLY A 194 8.75 -19.86 7.29
CA GLY A 194 9.14 -20.11 8.69
C GLY A 194 9.68 -18.87 9.42
N ALA A 195 10.25 -17.91 8.70
CA ALA A 195 10.81 -16.68 9.26
C ALA A 195 9.77 -15.54 9.39
N LEU A 196 8.67 -15.59 8.64
CA LEU A 196 7.66 -14.53 8.62
C LEU A 196 7.02 -14.20 9.98
N PRO A 197 6.71 -15.16 10.87
CA PRO A 197 6.27 -14.82 12.22
C PRO A 197 7.31 -13.93 12.93
N GLY A 198 8.58 -14.34 12.96
CA GLY A 198 9.64 -13.58 13.60
C GLY A 198 9.88 -12.19 12.97
N ILE A 199 9.71 -12.08 11.65
CA ILE A 199 9.68 -10.77 10.97
C ILE A 199 8.52 -9.93 11.50
N TYR A 200 7.31 -10.50 11.55
CA TYR A 200 6.13 -9.82 12.08
C TYR A 200 6.33 -9.31 13.51
N GLN A 201 6.89 -10.12 14.42
CA GLN A 201 7.14 -9.66 15.79
C GLN A 201 8.10 -8.48 15.85
N ARG A 202 9.15 -8.47 15.03
CA ARG A 202 10.08 -7.33 14.95
C ARG A 202 9.40 -6.08 14.43
N MET A 203 8.63 -6.19 13.34
CA MET A 203 7.89 -5.06 12.80
C MET A 203 6.86 -4.53 13.81
N LEU A 204 6.19 -5.41 14.55
CA LEU A 204 5.23 -5.03 15.57
C LEU A 204 5.88 -4.23 16.71
N GLN A 205 7.06 -4.65 17.16
CA GLN A 205 7.81 -3.89 18.17
C GLN A 205 8.11 -2.47 17.70
N GLU A 206 8.56 -2.30 16.46
CA GLU A 206 8.83 -0.99 15.88
C GLU A 206 7.56 -0.13 15.76
N GLU A 207 6.45 -0.69 15.27
CA GLU A 207 5.19 0.05 15.15
C GLU A 207 4.64 0.47 16.53
N LEU A 208 4.77 -0.39 17.56
CA LEU A 208 4.34 -0.07 18.92
C LEU A 208 5.22 1.02 19.56
N GLN A 209 6.54 0.99 19.32
CA GLN A 209 7.47 2.02 19.79
C GLN A 209 7.14 3.39 19.19
N GLN A 210 6.81 3.44 17.89
CA GLN A 210 6.39 4.68 17.22
C GLN A 210 5.11 5.25 17.86
N VAL A 211 4.12 4.41 18.15
CA VAL A 211 2.90 4.83 18.86
C VAL A 211 3.22 5.35 20.27
N GLY A 212 4.11 4.67 21.00
CA GLY A 212 4.56 5.10 22.33
C GLY A 212 5.25 6.47 22.30
N GLN A 213 6.17 6.70 21.36
CA GLN A 213 6.86 7.99 21.23
C GLN A 213 5.91 9.14 20.91
N VAL A 214 4.95 8.93 20.01
CA VAL A 214 3.93 9.94 19.68
C VAL A 214 3.07 10.27 20.92
N SER A 215 2.71 9.27 21.72
CA SER A 215 1.92 9.49 22.95
C SER A 215 2.68 10.32 24.00
N LEU A 216 3.99 10.12 24.13
CA LEU A 216 4.85 10.86 25.05
C LEU A 216 5.01 12.32 24.61
N GLN A 217 5.25 12.57 23.32
CA GLN A 217 5.38 13.92 22.75
C GLN A 217 4.10 14.75 22.88
N ASN A 218 2.93 14.13 22.65
CA ASN A 218 1.65 14.82 22.82
C ASN A 218 1.35 15.16 24.28
N SER A 219 1.83 14.31 25.22
CA SER A 219 1.64 14.54 26.65
C SER A 219 2.50 15.69 27.17
N THR A 220 3.74 15.83 26.71
CA THR A 220 4.60 16.96 27.08
C THR A 220 4.15 18.29 26.50
N PHE A 221 3.58 18.29 25.29
CA PHE A 221 3.03 19.51 24.68
C PHE A 221 1.79 20.06 25.42
N ASN A 222 0.97 19.18 25.99
CA ASN A 222 -0.22 19.57 26.78
C ASN A 222 0.09 20.03 28.21
N ILE A 223 1.29 19.79 28.73
CA ILE A 223 1.71 20.27 30.07
C ILE A 223 2.35 21.66 30.00
N GLN A 224 2.76 22.11 28.80
CA GLN A 224 3.43 23.40 28.58
C GLN A 224 2.51 24.51 28.01
N ASN A 225 1.23 24.24 27.81
CA ASN A 225 0.18 25.21 27.43
C ASN A 225 -0.93 25.24 28.49
#